data_AF-A0A256XGH8-F1
#
_entry.id   AF-A0A256XGH8-F1
#
_cell.length_a   1.000
_cell.length_b   1.000
_cell.length_c   1.000
_cell.angle_alpha   90.00
_cell.angle_beta   90.00
_cell.angle_gamma   90.00
#
_symmetry.space_group_name_H-M   'P 1'
#
loop_
_entity.id
_entity.type
_entity.pdbx_description
1 polymer ?
#
loop_
_entity_poly.entity_id
_entity_poly.type
_entity_poly.pdbx_seq_one_letter_code
_entity_poly.pdbx_strand_id
1 'polypeptide(L)'
;MRMDECEEFFKEGEKSSFLKREYYVAALSYMRAAECFLEAKLYKRAYVAAMRSIECLEKTRSVDVSDEYERAFEAAYEAAKFLDEKKLVSIRERFLSFLVGSASNLELSKDYIGAAEKYMKAAEIADKSKRSEILVKAVRCLEQAAEMKMRAGKRESALKLLQRAKELLLKFGGDDSIKRIDQKHGALMGVPEVSLVLKVREEFYKSLGRMREEISERVDKAIDELRKMVSSVEDSAGKLLVVDGEPTLFERIRKKGKFFDKLGYAILEISARCR
;
A
#
# COMPACT_ATOMS: atom_id res chain seq x y z
N MET A 1 -3.56 -1.46 30.34
CA MET A 1 -3.37 -0.01 30.50
C MET A 1 -4.63 0.60 31.10
N ARG A 2 -4.51 1.51 32.07
CA ARG A 2 -5.68 2.09 32.77
C ARG A 2 -6.16 3.33 32.03
N MET A 3 -7.46 3.46 31.78
CA MET A 3 -8.03 4.61 31.05
C MET A 3 -7.66 5.96 31.65
N ASP A 4 -7.45 6.01 32.97
CA ASP A 4 -7.06 7.21 33.70
C ASP A 4 -5.72 7.78 33.21
N GLU A 5 -4.77 6.92 32.83
CA GLU A 5 -3.45 7.32 32.31
C GLU A 5 -3.57 8.00 30.94
N CYS A 6 -4.45 7.52 30.05
CA CYS A 6 -4.68 8.15 28.75
C CYS A 6 -5.29 9.55 28.89
N GLU A 7 -6.17 9.73 29.87
CA GLU A 7 -6.82 11.00 30.17
C GLU A 7 -5.86 12.02 30.76
N GLU A 8 -4.93 11.59 31.60
CA GLU A 8 -3.91 12.45 32.17
C GLU A 8 -3.04 13.08 31.07
N PHE A 9 -2.56 12.29 30.12
CA PHE A 9 -1.80 12.81 28.96
C PHE A 9 -2.61 13.81 28.14
N PHE A 10 -3.91 13.53 27.93
CA PHE A 10 -4.77 14.44 27.18
C PHE A 10 -4.94 15.79 27.90
N LYS A 11 -5.16 15.76 29.21
CA LYS A 11 -5.28 16.96 30.05
C LYS A 11 -3.96 17.75 30.14
N GLU A 12 -2.83 17.06 30.17
CA GLU A 12 -1.51 17.69 30.13
C GLU A 12 -1.29 18.45 28.82
N GLY A 13 -1.70 17.87 27.70
CA GLY A 13 -1.72 18.53 26.39
C GLY A 13 -2.60 19.79 26.40
N GLU A 14 -3.80 19.72 27.00
CA GLU A 14 -4.69 20.88 27.13
C GLU A 14 -4.06 22.02 27.92
N LYS A 15 -3.49 21.72 29.09
CA LYS A 15 -2.81 22.72 29.94
C LYS A 15 -1.65 23.39 29.21
N SER A 16 -0.82 22.60 28.54
CA SER A 16 0.39 23.09 27.84
C SER A 16 0.03 23.92 26.60
N SER A 17 -1.01 23.52 25.86
CA SER A 17 -1.49 24.25 24.68
C SER A 17 -2.14 25.59 25.04
N PHE A 18 -2.83 25.68 26.19
CA PHE A 18 -3.44 26.91 26.69
C PHE A 18 -2.43 28.03 26.94
N LEU A 19 -1.20 27.67 27.37
CA LEU A 19 -0.13 28.63 27.66
C LEU A 19 0.51 29.24 26.40
N LYS A 20 0.11 28.81 25.19
CA LYS A 20 0.52 29.33 23.86
C LYS A 20 2.04 29.45 23.61
N ARG A 21 2.89 28.92 24.49
CA ARG A 21 4.36 28.94 24.40
C ARG A 21 4.98 27.54 24.33
N GLU A 22 4.23 26.50 24.69
CA GLU A 22 4.73 25.12 24.81
C GLU A 22 4.02 24.17 23.85
N TYR A 23 3.81 24.60 22.60
CA TYR A 23 3.13 23.78 21.60
C TYR A 23 3.82 22.43 21.35
N TYR A 24 5.15 22.37 21.42
CA TYR A 24 5.88 21.11 21.26
C TYR A 24 5.58 20.13 22.40
N VAL A 25 5.64 20.59 23.66
CA VAL A 25 5.30 19.77 24.84
C VAL A 25 3.85 19.32 24.77
N ALA A 26 2.93 20.23 24.41
CA ALA A 26 1.53 19.91 24.23
C ALA A 26 1.32 18.81 23.16
N ALA A 27 2.03 18.90 22.03
CA ALA A 27 1.98 17.91 20.97
C ALA A 27 2.42 16.53 21.47
N LEU A 28 3.54 16.45 22.20
CA LEU A 28 4.03 15.19 22.75
C LEU A 28 3.03 14.55 23.72
N SER A 29 2.41 15.33 24.61
CA SER A 29 1.37 14.81 25.52
C SER A 29 0.13 14.33 24.74
N TYR A 30 -0.33 15.08 23.74
CA TYR A 30 -1.44 14.64 22.89
C TYR A 30 -1.11 13.38 22.07
N MET A 31 0.12 13.23 21.59
CA MET A 31 0.56 12.04 20.86
C MET A 31 0.56 10.80 21.75
N ARG A 32 1.10 10.90 22.97
CA ARG A 32 1.04 9.81 23.97
C ARG A 32 -0.40 9.44 24.30
N ALA A 33 -1.28 10.44 24.46
CA ALA A 33 -2.71 10.19 24.63
C ALA A 33 -3.32 9.46 23.43
N ALA A 34 -2.96 9.84 22.20
CA ALA A 34 -3.47 9.21 20.98
C ALA A 34 -3.08 7.73 20.89
N GLU A 35 -1.81 7.41 21.13
CA GLU A 35 -1.30 6.02 21.18
C GLU A 35 -2.02 5.22 22.26
N CYS A 36 -2.18 5.82 23.45
CA CYS A 36 -2.87 5.19 24.56
C CYS A 36 -4.35 4.86 24.24
N PHE A 37 -5.05 5.81 23.60
CA PHE A 37 -6.42 5.59 23.14
C PHE A 37 -6.52 4.58 21.99
N LEU A 38 -5.52 4.49 21.11
CA LEU A 38 -5.47 3.48 20.05
C LEU A 38 -5.36 2.07 20.64
N GLU A 39 -4.45 1.86 21.59
CA GLU A 39 -4.29 0.59 22.28
C GLU A 39 -5.57 0.18 23.02
N ALA A 40 -6.28 1.15 23.61
CA ALA A 40 -7.58 0.96 24.25
C ALA A 40 -8.76 0.84 23.26
N LYS A 41 -8.51 0.89 21.93
CA LYS A 41 -9.53 0.86 20.86
C LYS A 41 -10.57 1.99 20.94
N LEU A 42 -10.22 3.11 21.55
CA LEU A 42 -11.04 4.32 21.66
C LEU A 42 -10.77 5.26 20.48
N TYR A 43 -11.07 4.80 19.26
CA TYR A 43 -10.66 5.43 18.00
C TYR A 43 -11.08 6.90 17.88
N LYS A 44 -12.27 7.28 18.35
CA LYS A 44 -12.73 8.68 18.29
C LYS A 44 -11.81 9.59 19.11
N ARG A 45 -11.36 9.12 20.27
CA ARG A 45 -10.48 9.87 21.17
C ARG A 45 -9.06 9.89 20.66
N ALA A 46 -8.56 8.76 20.18
CA ALA A 46 -7.27 8.66 19.50
C ALA A 46 -7.16 9.66 18.36
N TYR A 47 -8.17 9.70 17.48
CA TYR A 47 -8.22 10.64 16.36
C TYR A 47 -8.17 12.10 16.84
N VAL A 48 -9.00 12.47 17.83
CA VAL A 48 -9.01 13.85 18.36
C VAL A 48 -7.66 14.23 18.96
N ALA A 49 -7.05 13.35 19.76
CA ALA A 49 -5.75 13.58 20.36
C ALA A 49 -4.65 13.74 19.29
N ALA A 50 -4.61 12.85 18.30
CA ALA A 50 -3.66 12.90 17.20
C ALA A 50 -3.80 14.19 16.36
N MET A 51 -5.04 14.60 16.06
CA MET A 51 -5.29 15.85 15.34
C MET A 51 -4.84 17.09 16.14
N ARG A 52 -5.08 17.11 17.46
CA ARG A 52 -4.57 18.19 18.32
C ARG A 52 -3.04 18.21 18.39
N SER A 53 -2.41 17.04 18.36
CA SER A 53 -0.94 16.95 18.24
C SER A 53 -0.46 17.60 16.94
N ILE A 54 -1.04 17.24 15.80
CA ILE A 54 -0.70 17.82 14.49
C ILE A 54 -0.86 19.35 14.51
N GLU A 55 -1.99 19.87 15.01
CA GLU A 55 -2.24 21.32 15.12
C GLU A 55 -1.23 22.04 16.01
N CYS A 56 -0.71 21.38 17.05
CA CYS A 56 0.33 21.93 17.90
C CYS A 56 1.69 21.94 17.18
N LEU A 57 2.05 20.86 16.48
CA LEU A 57 3.27 20.79 15.67
C LEU A 57 3.28 21.80 14.50
N GLU A 58 2.11 22.18 13.97
CA GLU A 58 1.98 23.27 12.97
C GLU A 58 2.35 24.63 13.52
N LYS A 59 2.30 24.79 14.84
CA LYS A 59 2.62 26.04 15.54
C LYS A 59 4.04 26.06 16.12
N THR A 60 4.75 24.92 16.14
CA THR A 60 6.14 24.87 16.58
C THR A 60 7.05 25.39 15.48
N ARG A 61 7.42 26.68 15.57
CA ARG A 61 8.47 27.26 14.73
C ARG A 61 9.83 26.84 15.29
N SER A 62 10.82 26.64 14.42
CA SER A 62 12.25 26.42 14.75
C SER A 62 12.69 25.07 15.34
N VAL A 63 11.81 24.08 15.49
CA VAL A 63 12.18 22.71 15.90
C VAL A 63 11.97 21.79 14.71
N ASP A 64 12.96 20.93 14.41
CA ASP A 64 12.76 19.83 13.48
C ASP A 64 11.88 18.79 14.17
N VAL A 65 10.65 18.63 13.66
CA VAL A 65 9.60 17.80 14.26
C VAL A 65 9.03 16.82 13.24
N SER A 66 9.78 16.52 12.18
CA SER A 66 9.30 15.67 11.08
C SER A 66 8.86 14.28 11.57
N ASP A 67 9.57 13.69 12.53
CA ASP A 67 9.24 12.36 13.05
C ASP A 67 7.99 12.41 13.94
N GLU A 68 7.84 13.44 14.77
CA GLU A 68 6.64 13.68 15.56
C GLU A 68 5.41 13.91 14.68
N TYR A 69 5.56 14.64 13.58
CA TYR A 69 4.48 14.83 12.60
C TYR A 69 4.04 13.50 12.00
N GLU A 70 5.00 12.71 11.53
CA GLU A 70 4.72 11.43 10.92
C GLU A 70 3.96 10.51 11.88
N ARG A 71 4.46 10.43 13.12
CA ARG A 71 3.89 9.59 14.16
C ARG A 71 2.48 10.03 14.57
N ALA A 72 2.23 11.35 14.65
CA ALA A 72 0.90 11.89 14.89
C ALA A 72 -0.06 11.61 13.71
N PHE A 73 0.42 11.75 12.47
CA PHE A 73 -0.37 11.40 11.28
C PHE A 73 -0.70 9.91 11.21
N GLU A 74 0.23 9.02 11.55
CA GLU A 74 -0.01 7.59 11.64
C GLU A 74 -1.11 7.28 12.65
N ALA A 75 -1.01 7.84 13.86
CA ALA A 75 -2.03 7.63 14.89
C ALA A 75 -3.42 8.12 14.43
N ALA A 76 -3.48 9.28 13.77
CA ALA A 76 -4.71 9.81 13.22
C ALA A 76 -5.27 8.93 12.09
N TYR A 77 -4.41 8.47 11.18
CA TYR A 77 -4.78 7.60 10.06
C TYR A 77 -5.30 6.25 10.53
N GLU A 78 -4.60 5.59 11.46
CA GLU A 78 -5.02 4.32 12.04
C GLU A 78 -6.35 4.44 12.79
N ALA A 79 -6.55 5.51 13.57
CA ALA A 79 -7.82 5.77 14.24
C ALA A 79 -8.95 5.98 13.22
N ALA A 80 -8.70 6.72 12.14
CA ALA A 80 -9.70 7.08 11.14
C ALA A 80 -10.25 5.86 10.37
N LYS A 81 -9.48 4.78 10.21
CA LYS A 81 -9.93 3.53 9.58
C LYS A 81 -11.16 2.91 10.26
N PHE A 82 -11.37 3.21 11.54
CA PHE A 82 -12.47 2.68 12.36
C PHE A 82 -13.55 3.72 12.68
N LEU A 83 -13.50 4.89 12.05
CA LEU A 83 -14.46 5.97 12.26
C LEU A 83 -15.39 6.10 11.05
N ASP A 84 -15.28 7.20 10.32
CA ASP A 84 -16.09 7.49 9.14
C ASP A 84 -15.19 7.79 7.94
N GLU A 85 -15.68 7.44 6.75
CA GLU A 85 -14.94 7.53 5.49
C GLU A 85 -14.45 8.97 5.21
N LYS A 86 -15.23 9.98 5.60
CA LYS A 86 -14.86 11.39 5.38
C LYS A 86 -13.60 11.77 6.16
N LYS A 87 -13.49 11.34 7.43
CA LYS A 87 -12.26 11.53 8.22
C LYS A 87 -11.09 10.78 7.62
N LEU A 88 -11.29 9.53 7.20
CA LEU A 88 -10.24 8.72 6.58
C LEU A 88 -9.69 9.38 5.32
N VAL A 89 -10.55 9.82 4.41
CA VAL A 89 -10.14 10.51 3.18
C VAL A 89 -9.38 11.80 3.52
N SER A 90 -9.90 12.62 4.43
CA SER A 90 -9.29 13.89 4.79
C SER A 90 -7.90 13.73 5.42
N ILE A 91 -7.75 12.80 6.37
CA ILE A 91 -6.44 12.57 7.02
C ILE A 91 -5.45 11.92 6.06
N ARG A 92 -5.92 11.01 5.21
CA ARG A 92 -5.10 10.36 4.18
C ARG A 92 -4.50 11.36 3.20
N GLU A 93 -5.29 12.34 2.73
CA GLU A 93 -4.80 13.39 1.82
C GLU A 93 -3.72 14.25 2.48
N ARG A 94 -3.96 14.69 3.72
CA ARG A 94 -2.98 15.49 4.48
C ARG A 94 -1.70 14.71 4.74
N PHE A 95 -1.83 13.45 5.18
CA PHE A 95 -0.68 12.60 5.47
C PHE A 95 0.13 12.29 4.21
N LEU A 96 -0.56 11.97 3.11
CA LEU A 96 0.09 11.74 1.82
C LEU A 96 0.88 12.98 1.37
N SER A 97 0.28 14.17 1.48
CA SER A 97 0.97 15.41 1.13
C SER A 97 2.20 15.66 1.99
N PHE A 98 2.12 15.38 3.29
CA PHE A 98 3.25 15.48 4.21
C PHE A 98 4.39 14.52 3.81
N LEU A 99 4.08 13.23 3.59
CA LEU A 99 5.09 12.23 3.25
C LEU A 99 5.78 12.53 1.92
N VAL A 100 5.02 12.96 0.90
CA VAL A 100 5.59 13.33 -0.40
C VAL A 100 6.47 14.57 -0.29
N GLY A 101 6.04 15.58 0.48
CA GLY A 101 6.86 16.77 0.74
C GLY A 101 8.17 16.45 1.47
N SER A 102 8.08 15.62 2.52
CA SER A 102 9.26 15.13 3.27
C SER A 102 10.21 14.34 2.36
N ALA A 103 9.68 13.42 1.55
CA ALA A 103 10.46 12.65 0.59
C ALA A 103 11.19 13.55 -0.43
N SER A 104 10.52 14.56 -0.98
CA SER A 104 11.12 15.51 -1.92
C SER A 104 12.23 16.34 -1.27
N ASN A 105 12.09 16.75 0.00
CA ASN A 105 13.14 17.48 0.72
C ASN A 105 14.38 16.61 0.97
N LEU A 106 14.18 15.33 1.32
CA LEU A 106 15.27 14.36 1.47
C LEU A 106 15.98 14.10 0.12
N GLU A 107 15.21 14.00 -0.97
CA GLU A 107 15.76 13.84 -2.34
C GLU A 107 16.64 15.04 -2.73
N LEU A 108 16.20 16.27 -2.45
CA LEU A 108 17.00 17.50 -2.68
C LEU A 108 18.28 17.51 -1.84
N SER A 109 18.21 17.00 -0.62
CA SER A 109 19.36 16.86 0.29
C SER A 109 20.26 15.67 -0.05
N LYS A 110 19.94 14.92 -1.12
CA LYS A 110 20.62 13.70 -1.57
C LYS A 110 20.60 12.56 -0.56
N ASP A 111 19.69 12.60 0.42
CA ASP A 111 19.35 11.43 1.22
C ASP A 111 18.32 10.58 0.47
N TYR A 112 18.82 9.88 -0.55
CA TYR A 112 17.98 9.07 -1.41
C TYR A 112 17.42 7.82 -0.72
N ILE A 113 18.05 7.34 0.36
CA ILE A 113 17.53 6.20 1.11
C ILE A 113 16.32 6.66 1.93
N GLY A 114 16.46 7.74 2.71
CA GLY A 114 15.35 8.32 3.45
C GLY A 114 14.20 8.75 2.53
N ALA A 115 14.50 9.38 1.39
CA ALA A 115 13.49 9.75 0.40
C ALA A 115 12.72 8.53 -0.13
N ALA A 116 13.42 7.44 -0.46
CA ALA A 116 12.79 6.22 -0.92
C ALA A 116 11.84 5.61 0.12
N GLU A 117 12.23 5.62 1.39
CA GLU A 117 11.42 5.10 2.50
C GLU A 117 10.13 5.91 2.69
N LYS A 118 10.22 7.25 2.66
CA LYS A 118 9.04 8.12 2.73
C LYS A 118 8.13 7.95 1.51
N TYR A 119 8.66 7.84 0.29
CA TYR A 119 7.85 7.54 -0.91
C TYR A 119 7.19 6.16 -0.83
N MET A 120 7.88 5.12 -0.34
CA MET A 120 7.26 3.80 -0.15
C MET A 120 6.08 3.85 0.81
N LYS A 121 6.23 4.53 1.94
CA LYS A 121 5.15 4.73 2.92
C LYS A 121 3.99 5.54 2.34
N ALA A 122 4.29 6.59 1.57
CA ALA A 122 3.29 7.36 0.84
C ALA A 122 2.48 6.47 -0.12
N ALA A 123 3.14 5.53 -0.80
CA ALA A 123 2.48 4.61 -1.74
C ALA A 123 1.53 3.62 -1.04
N GLU A 124 1.80 3.22 0.20
CA GLU A 124 0.94 2.34 1.00
C GLU A 124 -0.42 2.98 1.27
N ILE A 125 -0.42 4.27 1.63
CA ILE A 125 -1.65 5.02 1.94
C ILE A 125 -2.29 5.68 0.72
N ALA A 126 -1.58 5.78 -0.42
CA ALA A 126 -2.09 6.39 -1.63
C ALA A 126 -3.19 5.55 -2.32
N ASP A 127 -4.08 6.26 -3.02
CA ASP A 127 -5.02 5.65 -3.96
C ASP A 127 -4.28 4.95 -5.12
N LYS A 128 -4.94 3.94 -5.71
CA LYS A 128 -4.38 3.15 -6.82
C LYS A 128 -3.87 4.01 -7.98
N SER A 129 -4.53 5.13 -8.27
CA SER A 129 -4.16 6.04 -9.36
C SER A 129 -2.83 6.77 -9.14
N LYS A 130 -2.47 7.09 -7.88
CA LYS A 130 -1.23 7.80 -7.53
C LYS A 130 -0.11 6.87 -7.08
N ARG A 131 -0.45 5.65 -6.64
CA ARG A 131 0.50 4.69 -6.07
C ARG A 131 1.65 4.36 -7.02
N SER A 132 1.37 4.12 -8.31
CA SER A 132 2.40 3.79 -9.30
C SER A 132 3.41 4.92 -9.50
N GLU A 133 2.94 6.16 -9.63
CA GLU A 133 3.79 7.34 -9.76
C GLU A 133 4.73 7.50 -8.56
N ILE A 134 4.21 7.33 -7.35
CA ILE A 134 4.98 7.44 -6.10
C ILE A 134 6.03 6.32 -6.01
N LEU A 135 5.66 5.08 -6.37
CA LEU A 135 6.60 3.97 -6.34
C LEU A 135 7.72 4.13 -7.38
N VAL A 136 7.45 4.74 -8.53
CA VAL A 136 8.50 5.09 -9.50
C VAL A 136 9.50 6.09 -8.90
N LYS A 137 9.04 7.07 -8.12
CA LYS A 137 9.95 8.00 -7.40
C LYS A 137 10.80 7.27 -6.36
N ALA A 138 10.21 6.34 -5.60
CA ALA A 138 10.97 5.50 -4.66
C ALA A 138 12.06 4.67 -5.35
N VAL A 139 11.72 4.03 -6.47
CA VAL A 139 12.67 3.24 -7.29
C VAL A 139 13.83 4.11 -7.78
N ARG A 140 13.53 5.29 -8.32
CA ARG A 140 14.57 6.23 -8.79
C ARG A 140 15.52 6.65 -7.66
N CYS A 141 15.00 6.91 -6.47
CA CYS A 141 15.83 7.23 -5.31
C CYS A 141 16.75 6.04 -4.94
N LEU A 142 16.23 4.81 -4.93
CA LEU A 142 17.06 3.63 -4.67
C LEU A 142 18.16 3.41 -5.73
N GLU A 143 17.87 3.69 -7.01
CA GLU A 143 18.89 3.65 -8.07
C GLU A 143 19.99 4.70 -7.86
N GLN A 144 19.62 5.93 -7.51
CA GLN A 144 20.59 7.00 -7.22
C GLN A 144 21.42 6.67 -5.98
N ALA A 145 20.80 6.13 -4.92
CA ALA A 145 21.49 5.64 -3.74
C ALA A 145 22.50 4.53 -4.10
N ALA A 146 22.10 3.58 -4.95
CA ALA A 146 22.97 2.51 -5.40
C ALA A 146 24.17 3.05 -6.21
N GLU A 147 23.96 4.00 -7.12
CA GLU A 147 25.02 4.65 -7.89
C GLU A 147 26.02 5.39 -6.97
N MET A 148 25.54 6.06 -5.92
CA MET A 148 26.42 6.68 -4.92
C MET A 148 27.24 5.63 -4.15
N LYS A 149 26.62 4.53 -3.71
CA LYS A 149 27.35 3.43 -3.04
C LYS A 149 28.38 2.78 -3.97
N MET A 150 28.07 2.66 -5.27
CA MET A 150 29.00 2.18 -6.28
C MET A 150 30.23 3.08 -6.42
N ARG A 151 30.04 4.40 -6.54
CA ARG A 151 31.16 5.36 -6.60
C ARG A 151 32.02 5.33 -5.34
N ALA A 152 31.43 4.98 -4.19
CA ALA A 152 32.13 4.79 -2.93
C ALA A 152 32.74 3.39 -2.74
N GLY A 153 32.75 2.53 -3.77
CA GLY A 153 33.30 1.16 -3.72
C GLY A 153 32.46 0.15 -2.91
N LYS A 154 31.26 0.53 -2.43
CA LYS A 154 30.38 -0.29 -1.60
C LYS A 154 29.44 -1.14 -2.47
N ARG A 155 30.01 -2.06 -3.25
CA ARG A 155 29.31 -2.86 -4.28
C ARG A 155 28.16 -3.69 -3.73
N GLU A 156 28.36 -4.39 -2.60
CA GLU A 156 27.30 -5.19 -1.98
C GLU A 156 26.10 -4.35 -1.52
N SER A 157 26.37 -3.18 -0.94
CA SER A 157 25.30 -2.25 -0.53
C SER A 157 24.51 -1.73 -1.74
N ALA A 158 25.19 -1.44 -2.85
CA ALA A 158 24.54 -1.02 -4.08
C ALA A 158 23.65 -2.14 -4.67
N LEU A 159 24.13 -3.38 -4.68
CA LEU A 159 23.35 -4.54 -5.16
C LEU A 159 22.08 -4.75 -4.33
N LYS A 160 22.16 -4.63 -3.00
CA LYS A 160 20.98 -4.70 -2.10
C LYS A 160 19.95 -3.61 -2.42
N LEU A 161 20.40 -2.39 -2.70
CA LEU A 161 19.51 -1.28 -3.07
C LEU A 161 18.81 -1.52 -4.42
N LEU A 162 19.55 -1.97 -5.43
CA LEU A 162 18.97 -2.33 -6.73
C LEU A 162 18.02 -3.52 -6.64
N GLN A 163 18.34 -4.51 -5.80
CA GLN A 163 17.45 -5.64 -5.55
C GLN A 163 16.13 -5.19 -4.91
N ARG A 164 16.19 -4.30 -3.91
CA ARG A 164 14.99 -3.67 -3.31
C ARG A 164 14.18 -2.89 -4.35
N ALA A 165 14.85 -2.15 -5.24
CA ALA A 165 14.19 -1.42 -6.33
C ALA A 165 13.49 -2.37 -7.33
N LYS A 166 14.12 -3.51 -7.67
CA LYS A 166 13.51 -4.55 -8.50
C LYS A 166 12.29 -5.19 -7.84
N GLU A 167 12.39 -5.53 -6.56
CA GLU A 167 11.27 -6.08 -5.79
C GLU A 167 10.08 -5.13 -5.74
N LEU A 168 10.33 -3.83 -5.63
CA LEU A 168 9.26 -2.83 -5.75
C LEU A 168 8.60 -2.91 -7.12
N LEU A 169 9.37 -2.81 -8.21
CA LEU A 169 8.81 -2.86 -9.58
C LEU A 169 7.99 -4.12 -9.87
N LEU A 170 8.43 -5.27 -9.36
CA LEU A 170 7.71 -6.54 -9.48
C LEU A 170 6.34 -6.50 -8.79
N LYS A 171 6.21 -5.78 -7.68
CA LYS A 171 4.94 -5.65 -6.94
C LYS A 171 3.91 -4.78 -7.65
N PHE A 172 4.31 -3.86 -8.54
CA PHE A 172 3.37 -2.92 -9.19
C PHE A 172 3.40 -2.90 -10.73
N GLY A 173 4.15 -3.80 -11.38
CA GLY A 173 4.04 -4.09 -12.82
C GLY A 173 4.87 -3.20 -13.75
N GLY A 174 6.11 -2.87 -13.38
CA GLY A 174 7.00 -2.02 -14.18
C GLY A 174 8.00 -2.79 -15.06
N ASP A 175 7.54 -3.58 -16.03
CA ASP A 175 8.38 -4.52 -16.82
C ASP A 175 9.60 -3.88 -17.51
N ASP A 176 9.45 -2.70 -18.13
CA ASP A 176 10.57 -2.00 -18.79
C ASP A 176 11.60 -1.43 -17.80
N SER A 177 11.15 -1.06 -16.61
CA SER A 177 12.04 -0.59 -15.54
C SER A 177 12.80 -1.76 -14.91
N ILE A 178 12.23 -2.96 -14.89
CA ILE A 178 12.90 -4.19 -14.41
C ILE A 178 14.09 -4.52 -15.32
N LYS A 179 13.93 -4.43 -16.64
CA LYS A 179 15.01 -4.67 -17.60
C LYS A 179 16.20 -3.73 -17.40
N ARG A 180 15.96 -2.44 -17.14
CA ARG A 180 17.04 -1.48 -16.82
C ARG A 180 17.78 -1.85 -15.54
N ILE A 181 17.08 -2.23 -14.49
CA ILE A 181 17.71 -2.65 -13.23
C ILE A 181 18.53 -3.92 -13.45
N ASP A 182 18.03 -4.87 -14.24
CA ASP A 182 18.74 -6.12 -14.55
C ASP A 182 20.01 -5.89 -15.37
N GLN A 183 19.99 -4.95 -16.32
CA GLN A 183 21.20 -4.51 -17.03
C GLN A 183 22.23 -3.88 -16.07
N LYS A 184 21.78 -3.03 -15.14
CA LYS A 184 22.66 -2.46 -14.09
C LYS A 184 23.21 -3.57 -13.17
N HIS A 185 22.38 -4.53 -12.74
CA HIS A 185 22.81 -5.67 -11.92
C HIS A 185 23.84 -6.56 -12.62
N GLY A 186 23.62 -6.87 -13.91
CA GLY A 186 24.53 -7.68 -14.72
C GLY A 186 25.90 -7.03 -14.93
N ALA A 187 25.93 -5.74 -15.26
CA ALA A 187 27.16 -4.96 -15.34
C ALA A 187 27.93 -4.96 -14.00
N LEU A 188 27.20 -5.00 -12.89
CA LEU A 188 27.74 -5.00 -11.53
C LEU A 188 28.13 -6.36 -10.99
N MET A 189 27.96 -7.48 -11.70
CA MET A 189 28.47 -8.78 -11.25
C MET A 189 29.73 -9.22 -11.99
N GLY A 190 30.12 -8.53 -13.07
CA GLY A 190 31.35 -8.85 -13.80
C GLY A 190 31.39 -10.25 -14.41
N VAL A 191 30.22 -10.86 -14.63
CA VAL A 191 30.08 -12.22 -15.15
C VAL A 191 29.77 -12.15 -16.65
N PRO A 192 30.64 -12.67 -17.55
CA PRO A 192 30.36 -12.78 -18.99
C PRO A 192 29.25 -13.80 -19.33
N GLU A 193 28.85 -14.66 -18.39
CA GLU A 193 27.84 -15.71 -18.58
C GLU A 193 26.53 -15.39 -17.85
N VAL A 194 25.77 -14.40 -18.33
CA VAL A 194 24.37 -14.20 -17.90
C VAL A 194 23.38 -14.69 -18.97
N SER A 195 23.87 -15.15 -20.12
CA SER A 195 23.05 -15.56 -21.28
C SER A 195 22.09 -16.72 -20.98
N LEU A 196 22.52 -17.74 -20.24
CA LEU A 196 21.69 -18.93 -19.98
C LEU A 196 20.67 -18.70 -18.87
N VAL A 197 21.06 -18.06 -17.76
CA VAL A 197 20.13 -17.76 -16.66
C VAL A 197 19.12 -16.69 -17.08
N LEU A 198 19.51 -15.67 -17.84
CA LEU A 198 18.55 -14.69 -18.39
C LEU A 198 17.62 -15.33 -19.43
N LYS A 199 18.09 -16.24 -20.29
CA LYS A 199 17.21 -16.94 -21.24
C LYS A 199 16.20 -17.84 -20.55
N VAL A 200 16.63 -18.65 -19.58
CA VAL A 200 15.72 -19.49 -18.78
C VAL A 200 14.73 -18.64 -18.01
N ARG A 201 15.18 -17.49 -17.47
CA ARG A 201 14.32 -16.57 -16.72
C ARG A 201 13.38 -15.78 -17.63
N GLU A 202 13.81 -15.37 -18.83
CA GLU A 202 12.95 -14.76 -19.86
C GLU A 202 11.90 -15.74 -20.38
N GLU A 203 12.26 -17.00 -20.61
CA GLU A 203 11.30 -18.04 -20.98
C GLU A 203 10.29 -18.29 -19.86
N PHE A 204 10.74 -18.28 -18.59
CA PHE A 204 9.87 -18.38 -17.43
C PHE A 204 8.92 -17.17 -17.32
N TYR A 205 9.41 -15.94 -17.50
CA TYR A 205 8.56 -14.74 -17.49
C TYR A 205 7.62 -14.66 -18.69
N LYS A 206 8.03 -15.09 -19.89
CA LYS A 206 7.14 -15.24 -21.05
C LYS A 206 6.09 -16.33 -20.83
N SER A 207 6.45 -17.41 -20.13
CA SER A 207 5.49 -18.44 -19.73
C SER A 207 4.47 -17.92 -18.72
N LEU A 208 4.91 -17.16 -17.72
CA LEU A 208 4.02 -16.49 -16.75
C LEU A 208 3.12 -15.44 -17.39
N GLY A 209 3.65 -14.64 -18.33
CA GLY A 209 2.88 -13.67 -19.11
C GLY A 209 1.76 -14.34 -19.91
N ARG A 210 2.09 -15.43 -20.63
CA ARG A 210 1.11 -16.24 -21.36
C ARG A 210 0.06 -16.87 -20.44
N MET A 211 0.48 -17.40 -19.29
CA MET A 211 -0.46 -17.92 -18.28
C MET A 211 -1.39 -16.84 -17.74
N ARG A 212 -0.88 -15.63 -17.52
CA ARG A 212 -1.69 -14.50 -17.05
C ARG A 212 -2.69 -14.03 -18.09
N GLU A 213 -2.28 -13.92 -19.35
CA GLU A 213 -3.20 -13.63 -20.46
C GLU A 213 -4.27 -14.72 -20.61
N GLU A 214 -3.89 -16.00 -20.53
CA GLU A 214 -4.84 -17.11 -20.65
C GLU A 214 -5.84 -17.14 -19.46
N ILE A 215 -5.37 -16.83 -18.24
CA ILE A 215 -6.25 -16.67 -17.08
C ILE A 215 -7.18 -15.47 -17.27
N SER A 216 -6.66 -14.32 -17.71
CA SER A 216 -7.46 -13.12 -17.97
C SER A 216 -8.52 -13.39 -19.04
N GLU A 217 -8.18 -14.02 -20.17
CA GLU A 217 -9.15 -14.37 -21.21
C GLU A 217 -10.23 -15.34 -20.70
N ARG A 218 -9.86 -16.31 -19.87
CA ARG A 218 -10.82 -17.25 -19.28
C ARG A 218 -11.75 -16.57 -18.28
N VAL A 219 -11.22 -15.61 -17.49
CA VAL A 219 -12.00 -14.81 -16.55
C VAL A 219 -12.95 -13.88 -17.31
N ASP A 220 -12.47 -13.20 -18.36
CA ASP A 220 -13.29 -12.29 -19.16
C ASP A 220 -14.39 -13.04 -19.91
N LYS A 221 -14.10 -14.23 -20.48
CA LYS A 221 -15.13 -15.11 -21.06
C LYS A 221 -16.16 -15.55 -20.02
N ALA A 222 -15.73 -15.91 -18.82
CA ALA A 222 -16.65 -16.28 -17.75
C ALA A 222 -17.52 -15.10 -17.30
N ILE A 223 -16.97 -13.88 -17.28
CA ILE A 223 -17.71 -12.65 -16.99
C ILE A 223 -18.72 -12.34 -18.10
N ASP A 224 -18.35 -12.51 -19.37
CA ASP A 224 -19.25 -12.28 -20.50
C ASP A 224 -20.38 -13.31 -20.58
N GLU A 225 -20.09 -14.57 -20.28
CA GLU A 225 -21.12 -15.61 -20.15
C GLU A 225 -22.07 -15.31 -18.98
N LEU A 226 -21.54 -14.85 -17.85
CA LEU A 226 -22.34 -14.40 -16.71
C LEU A 226 -23.22 -13.19 -17.09
N ARG A 227 -22.67 -12.21 -17.80
CA ARG A 227 -23.43 -11.03 -18.27
C ARG A 227 -24.55 -11.45 -19.23
N LYS A 228 -24.27 -12.31 -20.22
CA LYS A 228 -25.28 -12.84 -21.13
C LYS A 228 -26.38 -13.62 -20.40
N MET A 229 -26.01 -14.43 -19.41
CA MET A 229 -26.98 -15.15 -18.58
C MET A 229 -27.85 -14.19 -17.76
N VAL A 230 -27.26 -13.16 -17.15
CA VAL A 230 -28.02 -12.15 -16.39
C VAL A 230 -28.97 -11.36 -17.30
N SER A 231 -28.49 -10.90 -18.46
CA SER A 231 -29.35 -10.21 -19.44
C SER A 231 -30.48 -11.10 -19.97
N SER A 232 -30.21 -12.40 -20.20
CA SER A 232 -31.26 -13.35 -20.61
C SER A 232 -32.30 -13.61 -19.50
N VAL A 233 -31.92 -13.46 -18.23
CA VAL A 233 -32.81 -13.59 -17.06
C VAL A 233 -33.60 -12.30 -16.84
N GLU A 234 -33.04 -11.13 -17.12
CA GLU A 234 -33.76 -9.85 -17.10
C GLU A 234 -34.79 -9.76 -18.24
N ASP A 235 -34.44 -10.23 -19.44
CA ASP A 235 -35.37 -10.30 -20.59
C ASP A 235 -36.51 -11.30 -20.37
N SER A 236 -36.28 -12.38 -19.60
CA SER A 236 -37.31 -13.36 -19.24
C SER A 236 -38.09 -12.99 -17.97
N ALA A 237 -37.54 -12.16 -17.08
CA ALA A 237 -38.26 -11.57 -15.95
C ALA A 237 -39.30 -10.52 -16.39
N GLY A 238 -39.17 -9.94 -17.59
CA GLY A 238 -40.22 -9.14 -18.23
C GLY A 238 -41.46 -9.95 -18.68
N LYS A 239 -41.39 -11.29 -18.64
CA LYS A 239 -42.49 -12.20 -18.96
C LYS A 239 -42.46 -13.44 -18.04
N LEU A 240 -42.83 -13.28 -16.78
CA LEU A 240 -43.13 -14.44 -15.93
C LEU A 240 -44.51 -14.29 -15.28
N LEU A 241 -45.50 -14.83 -15.99
CA LEU A 241 -46.64 -15.48 -15.37
C LEU A 241 -46.09 -16.66 -14.56
N VAL A 242 -46.36 -16.65 -13.26
CA VAL A 242 -46.01 -17.72 -12.32
C VAL A 242 -46.71 -19.00 -12.75
N VAL A 243 -45.94 -20.05 -13.05
CA VAL A 243 -46.47 -21.42 -13.17
C VAL A 243 -45.76 -22.28 -12.13
N ASP A 244 -46.55 -22.86 -11.24
CA ASP A 244 -46.09 -23.73 -10.16
C ASP A 244 -45.39 -24.99 -10.70
N GLY A 245 -44.22 -25.29 -10.15
CA GLY A 245 -43.48 -26.54 -10.41
C GLY A 245 -42.00 -26.38 -10.76
N GLU A 246 -41.50 -25.18 -11.01
CA GLU A 246 -40.06 -24.98 -11.27
C GLU A 246 -39.24 -24.72 -10.00
N PRO A 247 -38.01 -25.27 -9.91
CA PRO A 247 -37.14 -25.10 -8.76
C PRO A 247 -36.83 -23.63 -8.53
N THR A 248 -36.90 -23.24 -7.27
CA THR A 248 -36.71 -21.85 -6.84
C THR A 248 -35.31 -21.34 -7.19
N LEU A 249 -35.15 -20.02 -7.28
CA LEU A 249 -33.87 -19.36 -7.56
C LEU A 249 -32.75 -19.87 -6.62
N PHE A 250 -33.09 -20.13 -5.35
CA PHE A 250 -32.18 -20.69 -4.35
C PHE A 250 -31.72 -22.12 -4.67
N GLU A 251 -32.59 -22.98 -5.20
CA GLU A 251 -32.24 -24.35 -5.60
C GLU A 251 -31.36 -24.36 -6.86
N ARG A 252 -31.59 -23.43 -7.79
CA ARG A 252 -30.70 -23.23 -8.95
C ARG A 252 -29.32 -22.74 -8.52
N ILE A 253 -29.25 -21.84 -7.53
CA ILE A 253 -27.98 -21.38 -6.93
C ILE A 253 -27.29 -22.51 -6.15
N ARG A 254 -28.04 -23.40 -5.47
CA ARG A 254 -27.48 -24.57 -4.78
C ARG A 254 -26.83 -25.58 -5.75
N LYS A 255 -27.40 -25.77 -6.94
CA LYS A 255 -26.74 -26.53 -8.04
C LYS A 255 -25.46 -25.85 -8.55
N LYS A 256 -25.31 -24.53 -8.42
CA LYS A 256 -24.07 -23.77 -8.73
C LYS A 256 -22.96 -23.96 -7.69
N GLY A 257 -23.22 -24.56 -6.53
CA GLY A 257 -22.16 -25.01 -5.60
C GLY A 257 -21.16 -25.96 -6.28
N LYS A 258 -21.64 -26.81 -7.20
CA LYS A 258 -20.79 -27.69 -8.02
C LYS A 258 -19.85 -26.94 -8.98
N PHE A 259 -20.13 -25.68 -9.29
CA PHE A 259 -19.23 -24.84 -10.11
C PHE A 259 -18.05 -24.33 -9.28
N PHE A 260 -18.31 -23.86 -8.06
CA PHE A 260 -17.24 -23.43 -7.14
C PHE A 260 -16.39 -24.62 -6.69
N ASP A 261 -16.98 -25.80 -6.51
CA ASP A 261 -16.23 -27.04 -6.25
C ASP A 261 -15.32 -27.40 -7.44
N LYS A 262 -15.81 -27.29 -8.68
CA LYS A 262 -15.00 -27.53 -9.89
C LYS A 262 -13.89 -26.49 -10.08
N LEU A 263 -14.15 -25.23 -9.74
CA LEU A 263 -13.16 -24.16 -9.77
C LEU A 263 -12.08 -24.40 -8.70
N GLY A 264 -12.47 -24.80 -7.49
CA GLY A 264 -11.57 -25.20 -6.42
C GLY A 264 -10.68 -26.39 -6.80
N TYR A 265 -11.27 -27.42 -7.44
CA TYR A 265 -10.51 -28.56 -7.97
C TYR A 265 -9.51 -28.17 -9.07
N ALA A 266 -9.90 -27.30 -10.00
CA ALA A 266 -8.99 -26.82 -11.04
C ALA A 266 -7.81 -26.02 -10.45
N ILE A 267 -8.06 -25.19 -9.42
CA ILE A 267 -7.01 -24.44 -8.72
C ILE A 267 -6.07 -25.39 -7.94
N LEU A 268 -6.61 -26.43 -7.31
CA LEU A 268 -5.83 -27.45 -6.61
C LEU A 268 -4.99 -28.31 -7.57
N GLU A 269 -5.52 -28.67 -8.74
CA GLU A 269 -4.82 -29.46 -9.74
C GLU A 269 -3.66 -28.67 -10.38
N ILE A 270 -3.84 -27.37 -10.61
CA ILE A 270 -2.76 -26.46 -11.03
C ILE A 270 -1.70 -26.33 -9.93
N SER A 271 -2.12 -26.22 -8.67
CA SER A 271 -1.20 -26.10 -7.53
C SER A 271 -0.38 -27.38 -7.29
N ALA A 272 -0.95 -28.55 -7.59
CA ALA A 272 -0.28 -29.84 -7.45
C ALA A 272 0.75 -30.13 -8.56
N ARG A 273 0.59 -29.55 -9.76
CA ARG A 273 1.55 -29.66 -10.87
C ARG A 273 2.73 -28.69 -10.79
N CYS A 274 2.72 -27.79 -9.81
CA CYS A 274 3.77 -26.81 -9.53
C CYS A 274 4.71 -27.22 -8.38
N ARG A 275 4.69 -28.48 -7.94
CA ARG A 275 5.73 -29.11 -7.11
C ARG A 275 6.65 -29.95 -8.00
#